data_AF-A0A933ZYK5-F1
#
_entry.id   AF-A0A933ZYK5-F1
#
_cell.length_a   1.000
_cell.length_b   1.000
_cell.length_c   1.000
_cell.angle_alpha   90.00
_cell.angle_beta   90.00
_cell.angle_gamma   90.00
#
_symmetry.space_group_name_H-M   'P 1'
#
loop_
_entity.id
_entity.type
_entity.pdbx_description
1 polymer ?
#
loop_
_entity_poly.entity_id
_entity_poly.type
_entity_poly.pdbx_seq_one_letter_code
_entity_poly.pdbx_strand_id
1 'polypeptide(L)'
;MNTCATLGATSCQGGRLRACVADGGGCLSWGAESVCADGFCASTSACGVCNSDCAAVGTTSCQSGQLQTCLADSNGCLRWNVPTRCASGSCEDATSCSCTAETDIVFCSRLGRSCGSVTDVDNCGSPRTVSCGLCAEGTCNLSGVCVAADYEWTRWRVPPDAPPASNYQISGGVVTDAVTGLQWQRSISTEEYLWEDAKSYCAGSWLDGGGWRLPTVVELQSIVDFGRYDPAIDPMAFPNTPPDSFWTSSVLVGHFNDAWVVYFAYGTVAYDNGLLDDNWVRCVR
;
A
#
# COMPACT_ATOMS: atom_id res chain seq x y z
N MET A 1 57.79 -52.72 15.26
CA MET A 1 57.38 -52.35 13.88
C MET A 1 57.51 -50.84 13.74
N ASN A 2 58.11 -50.37 12.65
CA ASN A 2 58.29 -48.93 12.44
C ASN A 2 56.92 -48.25 12.23
N THR A 3 56.68 -47.12 12.90
CA THR A 3 55.42 -46.36 12.75
C THR A 3 55.51 -45.26 11.69
N CYS A 4 56.71 -45.06 11.12
CA CYS A 4 56.99 -44.19 9.98
C CYS A 4 58.03 -44.82 9.05
N ALA A 5 57.98 -44.49 7.76
CA ALA A 5 58.71 -45.21 6.72
C ALA A 5 60.15 -44.69 6.46
N THR A 6 60.43 -43.42 6.77
CA THR A 6 61.69 -42.78 6.38
C THR A 6 62.12 -41.79 7.46
N LEU A 7 63.37 -41.87 7.91
CA LEU A 7 63.93 -40.93 8.88
C LEU A 7 63.82 -39.49 8.36
N GLY A 8 63.32 -38.57 9.17
CA GLY A 8 63.10 -37.17 8.78
C GLY A 8 61.84 -36.92 7.96
N ALA A 9 61.07 -37.94 7.58
CA ALA A 9 59.74 -37.73 7.02
C ALA A 9 58.86 -36.96 8.00
N THR A 10 58.09 -36.00 7.51
CA THR A 10 57.20 -35.17 8.32
C THR A 10 55.75 -35.56 8.05
N SER A 11 54.91 -35.41 9.08
CA SER A 11 53.47 -35.56 8.97
C SER A 11 52.79 -34.48 9.78
N CYS A 12 51.72 -33.91 9.23
CA CYS A 12 50.86 -32.99 9.94
C CYS A 12 49.41 -33.45 9.79
N GLN A 13 48.74 -33.75 10.91
CA GLN A 13 47.36 -34.20 10.93
C GLN A 13 46.62 -33.54 12.10
N GLY A 14 45.42 -33.02 11.85
CA GLY A 14 44.61 -32.35 12.88
C GLY A 14 45.31 -31.18 13.57
N GLY A 15 46.14 -30.41 12.84
CA GLY A 15 46.89 -29.28 13.39
C GLY A 15 48.10 -29.66 14.22
N ARG A 16 48.61 -30.89 14.10
CA ARG A 16 49.75 -31.39 14.86
C ARG A 16 50.85 -31.88 13.94
N LEU A 17 52.01 -31.23 14.01
CA LEU A 17 53.18 -31.54 13.21
C LEU A 17 54.14 -32.45 13.98
N ARG A 18 54.65 -33.49 13.32
CA ARG A 18 55.63 -34.43 13.87
C ARG A 18 56.62 -34.88 12.80
N ALA A 19 57.81 -35.27 13.23
CA ALA A 19 58.86 -35.80 12.38
C ALA A 19 59.20 -37.25 12.77
N CYS A 20 59.54 -38.08 11.79
CA CYS A 20 59.99 -39.43 12.01
C CYS A 20 61.43 -39.43 12.56
N VAL A 21 61.64 -40.05 13.71
CA VAL A 21 62.93 -40.14 14.40
C VAL A 21 63.35 -41.59 14.59
N ALA A 22 64.66 -41.83 14.68
CA ALA A 22 65.22 -43.13 15.05
C ALA A 22 65.51 -43.17 16.55
N ASP A 23 65.16 -44.25 17.23
CA ASP A 23 65.61 -44.50 18.60
C ASP A 23 67.08 -44.97 18.63
N GLY A 24 67.63 -45.17 19.84
CA GLY A 24 69.01 -45.64 20.03
C GLY A 24 69.31 -47.03 19.47
N GLY A 25 68.29 -47.78 19.05
CA GLY A 25 68.40 -49.09 18.38
C GLY A 25 68.12 -49.04 16.87
N GLY A 26 67.86 -47.86 16.30
CA GLY A 26 67.60 -47.67 14.87
C GLY A 26 66.15 -47.92 14.42
N CYS A 27 65.19 -48.11 15.33
CA CYS A 27 63.78 -48.25 14.97
C CYS A 27 63.15 -46.87 14.70
N LEU A 28 62.37 -46.76 13.63
CA LEU A 28 61.76 -45.50 13.21
C LEU A 28 60.35 -45.33 13.80
N SER A 29 60.15 -44.23 14.53
CA SER A 29 58.85 -43.87 15.09
C SER A 29 58.56 -42.38 14.98
N TRP A 30 57.27 -42.02 14.98
CA TRP A 30 56.86 -40.62 15.03
C TRP A 30 57.31 -39.99 16.35
N GLY A 31 58.08 -38.91 16.25
CA GLY A 31 58.53 -38.12 17.38
C GLY A 31 57.41 -37.29 18.01
N ALA A 32 57.79 -36.47 18.99
CA ALA A 32 56.87 -35.59 19.71
C ALA A 32 56.08 -34.68 18.76
N GLU A 33 54.80 -34.51 19.06
CA GLU A 33 53.91 -33.62 18.31
C GLU A 33 54.11 -32.16 18.75
N SER A 34 54.16 -31.27 17.77
CA SER A 34 54.08 -29.83 17.95
C SER A 34 52.72 -29.35 17.46
N VAL A 35 51.99 -28.62 18.32
CA VAL A 35 50.67 -28.08 17.97
C VAL A 35 50.87 -26.82 17.15
N CYS A 36 50.21 -26.74 16.00
CA CYS A 36 50.20 -25.54 15.18
C CYS A 36 49.45 -24.43 15.89
N ALA A 37 50.03 -23.23 15.89
CA ALA A 37 49.48 -22.08 16.60
C ALA A 37 48.02 -21.77 16.19
N ASP A 38 47.75 -21.86 14.88
CA ASP A 38 46.41 -21.64 14.31
C ASP A 38 45.60 -22.93 14.16
N GLY A 39 46.08 -24.05 14.74
CA GLY A 39 45.30 -25.28 14.85
C GLY A 39 45.12 -26.11 13.56
N PHE A 40 45.75 -25.73 12.44
CA PHE A 40 45.70 -26.50 11.20
C PHE A 40 47.07 -26.66 10.52
N CYS A 41 47.13 -27.57 9.55
CA CYS A 41 48.33 -27.91 8.78
C CYS A 41 48.27 -27.28 7.40
N ALA A 42 49.32 -26.55 6.98
CA ALA A 42 49.43 -26.04 5.60
C ALA A 42 49.89 -27.13 4.63
N SER A 43 50.74 -28.04 5.13
CA SER A 43 51.27 -29.16 4.38
C SER A 43 51.63 -30.30 5.34
N THR A 44 52.20 -31.39 4.83
CA THR A 44 52.72 -32.48 5.67
C THR A 44 53.96 -32.09 6.48
N SER A 45 54.58 -30.94 6.21
CA SER A 45 55.82 -30.47 6.83
C SER A 45 55.72 -29.11 7.51
N ALA A 46 54.58 -28.41 7.40
CA ALA A 46 54.44 -27.05 7.89
C ALA A 46 53.06 -26.80 8.52
N CYS A 47 53.07 -26.01 9.59
CA CYS A 47 51.85 -25.49 10.19
C CYS A 47 51.20 -24.43 9.30
N GLY A 48 49.87 -24.41 9.34
CA GLY A 48 49.06 -23.35 8.80
C GLY A 48 49.28 -22.05 9.53
N VAL A 49 49.19 -20.94 8.79
CA VAL A 49 49.12 -19.59 9.36
C VAL A 49 47.89 -18.91 8.79
N CYS A 50 47.00 -18.43 9.65
CA CYS A 50 45.88 -17.61 9.21
C CYS A 50 46.38 -16.19 8.90
N ASN A 51 46.18 -15.75 7.66
CA ASN A 51 46.28 -14.34 7.30
C ASN A 51 44.86 -13.79 7.16
N SER A 52 44.27 -13.42 8.30
CA SER A 52 42.88 -12.99 8.38
C SER A 52 42.68 -11.62 7.73
N ASP A 53 41.77 -11.53 6.76
CA ASP A 53 41.48 -10.29 6.03
C ASP A 53 40.49 -9.38 6.78
N CYS A 54 39.91 -9.89 7.87
CA CYS A 54 38.89 -9.24 8.68
C CYS A 54 39.02 -9.62 10.17
N ALA A 55 38.44 -8.79 11.04
CA ALA A 55 38.70 -8.83 12.48
C ALA A 55 37.83 -9.85 13.25
N ALA A 56 36.59 -10.08 12.82
CA ALA A 56 35.68 -11.02 13.49
C ALA A 56 34.57 -11.52 12.55
N VAL A 57 34.14 -12.77 12.74
CA VAL A 57 33.01 -13.36 12.00
C VAL A 57 31.76 -12.50 12.18
N GLY A 58 31.04 -12.25 11.07
CA GLY A 58 29.82 -11.45 11.07
C GLY A 58 30.06 -9.94 10.99
N THR A 59 31.31 -9.46 11.10
CA THR A 59 31.62 -8.08 10.74
C THR A 59 31.32 -7.86 9.26
N THR A 60 30.67 -6.74 8.96
CA THR A 60 30.34 -6.35 7.59
C THR A 60 31.18 -5.15 7.19
N SER A 61 31.42 -5.01 5.89
CA SER A 61 32.08 -3.86 5.33
C SER A 61 31.43 -3.52 4.00
N CYS A 62 31.37 -2.23 3.68
CA CYS A 62 31.16 -1.81 2.32
C CYS A 62 32.33 -0.97 1.82
N GLN A 63 32.83 -1.32 0.64
CA GLN A 63 33.80 -0.54 -0.10
C GLN A 63 33.36 -0.44 -1.57
N SER A 64 33.41 0.76 -2.13
CA SER A 64 33.09 1.02 -3.54
C SER A 64 31.72 0.47 -4.00
N GLY A 65 30.70 0.56 -3.14
CA GLY A 65 29.34 0.08 -3.44
C GLY A 65 29.18 -1.45 -3.42
N GLN A 66 30.11 -2.16 -2.78
CA GLN A 66 30.07 -3.61 -2.62
C GLN A 66 30.04 -4.00 -1.14
N LEU A 67 29.02 -4.75 -0.77
CA LEU A 67 28.80 -5.26 0.58
C LEU A 67 29.40 -6.65 0.74
N GLN A 68 30.11 -6.87 1.84
CA GLN A 68 30.77 -8.13 2.16
C GLN A 68 30.69 -8.40 3.67
N THR A 69 30.70 -9.68 4.02
CA THR A 69 30.63 -10.18 5.40
C THR A 69 31.82 -11.09 5.65
N CYS A 70 32.45 -10.90 6.82
CA CYS A 70 33.55 -11.72 7.28
C CYS A 70 33.04 -13.10 7.72
N LEU A 71 33.57 -14.15 7.11
CA LEU A 71 33.25 -15.54 7.40
C LEU A 71 34.52 -16.29 7.80
N ALA A 72 34.38 -17.37 8.57
CA ALA A 72 35.46 -18.31 8.79
C ALA A 72 35.46 -19.37 7.68
N ASP A 73 36.63 -19.67 7.11
CA ASP A 73 36.79 -20.79 6.20
C ASP A 73 36.79 -22.14 6.96
N SER A 74 36.98 -23.25 6.23
CA SER A 74 36.97 -24.59 6.81
C SER A 74 38.08 -24.85 7.85
N ASN A 75 39.12 -24.02 7.87
CA ASN A 75 40.22 -24.10 8.84
C ASN A 75 40.07 -23.07 9.96
N GLY A 76 38.99 -22.27 9.96
CA GLY A 76 38.74 -21.23 10.95
C GLY A 76 39.40 -19.88 10.64
N CYS A 77 40.04 -19.71 9.48
CA CYS A 77 40.65 -18.42 9.11
C CYS A 77 39.59 -17.44 8.61
N LEU A 78 39.71 -16.17 9.00
CA LEU A 78 38.70 -15.15 8.69
C LEU A 78 38.93 -14.51 7.32
N ARG A 79 37.91 -14.57 6.45
CA ARG A 79 37.94 -14.06 5.07
C ARG A 79 36.68 -13.30 4.74
N TRP A 80 36.80 -12.27 3.91
CA TRP A 80 35.63 -11.66 3.28
C TRP A 80 34.99 -12.62 2.29
N ASN A 81 33.65 -12.68 2.29
CA ASN A 81 32.93 -13.40 1.25
C ASN A 81 33.01 -12.64 -0.11
N VAL A 82 32.44 -13.25 -1.16
CA VAL A 82 32.33 -12.57 -2.46
C VAL A 82 31.46 -11.31 -2.30
N PRO A 83 32.00 -10.11 -2.60
CA PRO A 83 31.25 -8.88 -2.39
C PRO A 83 30.05 -8.77 -3.33
N THR A 84 28.90 -8.39 -2.78
CA THR A 84 27.66 -8.17 -3.54
C THR A 84 27.54 -6.69 -3.90
N ARG A 85 27.33 -6.38 -5.19
CA ARG A 85 27.13 -4.98 -5.63
C ARG A 85 25.75 -4.49 -5.21
N CYS A 86 25.71 -3.28 -4.65
CA CYS A 86 24.48 -2.56 -4.40
C CYS A 86 23.80 -2.16 -5.72
N ALA A 87 22.47 -2.29 -5.78
CA ALA A 87 21.69 -1.93 -6.96
C ALA A 87 21.81 -0.43 -7.30
N SER A 88 21.95 0.42 -6.29
CA SER A 88 22.23 1.85 -6.40
C SER A 88 23.69 2.18 -6.78
N GLY A 89 24.58 1.19 -6.79
CA GLY A 89 26.02 1.38 -6.95
C GLY A 89 26.72 2.03 -5.75
N SER A 90 26.02 2.30 -4.65
CA SER A 90 26.58 2.91 -3.44
C SER A 90 26.08 2.26 -2.15
N CYS A 91 26.79 2.49 -1.06
CA CYS A 91 26.41 2.00 0.27
C CYS A 91 26.00 3.16 1.16
N GLU A 92 25.05 2.88 2.06
CA GLU A 92 24.62 3.82 3.09
C GLU A 92 25.54 3.70 4.30
N ASP A 93 25.83 2.47 4.70
CA ASP A 93 26.76 2.15 5.78
C ASP A 93 27.48 0.81 5.53
N ALA A 94 28.17 0.30 6.55
CA ALA A 94 28.89 -0.97 6.46
C ALA A 94 27.97 -2.20 6.38
N THR A 95 26.67 -2.04 6.59
CA THR A 95 25.67 -3.11 6.67
C THR A 95 24.61 -3.06 5.57
N SER A 96 24.44 -1.93 4.90
CA SER A 96 23.32 -1.69 3.98
C SER A 96 23.71 -0.90 2.72
N CYS A 97 23.01 -1.20 1.63
CA CYS A 97 23.11 -0.46 0.38
C CYS A 97 22.30 0.82 0.48
N SER A 98 22.83 1.94 0.00
CA SER A 98 22.04 3.16 -0.13
C SER A 98 20.97 2.93 -1.19
N CYS A 99 19.83 3.60 -1.04
CA CYS A 99 18.82 3.61 -2.06
C CYS A 99 18.38 5.05 -2.34
N THR A 100 18.30 5.40 -3.62
CA THR A 100 17.76 6.69 -4.04
C THR A 100 16.29 6.49 -4.37
N ALA A 101 15.43 7.08 -3.53
CA ALA A 101 13.98 7.08 -3.72
C ALA A 101 13.62 7.60 -5.11
N GLU A 102 12.64 6.97 -5.76
CA GLU A 102 12.17 7.44 -7.04
C GLU A 102 11.46 8.81 -6.88
N THR A 103 11.39 9.63 -7.94
CA THR A 103 10.66 10.90 -7.85
C THR A 103 9.16 10.64 -7.79
N ASP A 104 8.37 11.59 -7.27
CA ASP A 104 6.91 11.47 -7.18
C ASP A 104 6.27 11.12 -8.54
N ILE A 105 6.81 11.68 -9.63
CA ILE A 105 6.35 11.40 -11.00
C ILE A 105 6.61 9.94 -11.39
N VAL A 106 7.80 9.42 -11.09
CA VAL A 106 8.16 8.03 -11.41
C VAL A 106 7.36 7.06 -10.54
N PHE A 107 7.18 7.39 -9.26
CA PHE A 107 6.36 6.64 -8.30
C PHE A 107 4.92 6.51 -8.79
N CYS A 108 4.30 7.63 -9.15
CA CYS A 108 2.94 7.65 -9.70
C CYS A 108 2.83 6.90 -11.03
N SER A 109 3.82 7.05 -11.91
CA SER A 109 3.84 6.36 -13.21
C SER A 109 3.93 4.84 -13.05
N ARG A 110 4.78 4.35 -12.12
CA ARG A 110 4.91 2.92 -11.80
C ARG A 110 3.61 2.33 -11.26
N LEU A 111 2.86 3.10 -10.48
CA LEU A 111 1.56 2.70 -9.92
C LEU A 111 0.39 2.90 -10.90
N GLY A 112 0.64 3.42 -12.11
CA GLY A 112 -0.41 3.70 -13.09
C GLY A 112 -1.37 4.81 -12.65
N ARG A 113 -0.92 5.73 -11.80
CA ARG A 113 -1.72 6.84 -11.24
C ARG A 113 -1.39 8.15 -11.95
N SER A 114 -2.41 8.89 -12.37
CA SER A 114 -2.28 10.22 -13.00
C SER A 114 -2.94 11.35 -12.20
N CYS A 115 -3.59 11.03 -11.08
CA CYS A 115 -4.18 12.01 -10.17
C CYS A 115 -4.41 11.41 -8.78
N GLY A 116 -4.73 12.29 -7.82
CA GLY A 116 -5.11 11.90 -6.47
C GLY A 116 -3.92 11.59 -5.56
N SER A 117 -4.21 11.21 -4.32
CA SER A 117 -3.18 10.82 -3.34
C SER A 117 -3.06 9.29 -3.33
N VAL A 118 -1.83 8.78 -3.29
CA VAL A 118 -1.56 7.35 -3.20
C VAL A 118 -0.47 7.09 -2.17
N THR A 119 -0.68 6.06 -1.36
CA THR A 119 0.31 5.54 -0.41
C THR A 119 0.74 4.15 -0.87
N ASP A 120 2.04 3.99 -1.13
CA ASP A 120 2.62 2.70 -1.51
C ASP A 120 4.10 2.67 -1.12
N VAL A 121 4.72 1.51 -1.28
CA VAL A 121 6.15 1.27 -1.07
C VAL A 121 6.93 1.77 -2.28
N ASP A 122 7.92 2.62 -2.02
CA ASP A 122 8.86 3.13 -3.03
C ASP A 122 9.81 2.01 -3.49
N ASN A 123 10.57 2.23 -4.56
CA ASN A 123 11.64 1.36 -5.03
C ASN A 123 12.68 1.02 -3.95
N CYS A 124 12.78 1.83 -2.90
CA CYS A 124 13.65 1.62 -1.74
C CYS A 124 13.02 0.82 -0.59
N GLY A 125 11.78 0.34 -0.74
CA GLY A 125 11.13 -0.45 0.30
C GLY A 125 10.50 0.35 1.44
N SER A 126 10.63 1.68 1.44
CA SER A 126 9.95 2.55 2.40
C SER A 126 8.59 3.01 1.88
N PRO A 127 7.52 2.97 2.70
CA PRO A 127 6.22 3.51 2.33
C PRO A 127 6.26 5.04 2.26
N ARG A 128 5.58 5.61 1.28
CA ARG A 128 5.41 7.06 1.12
C ARG A 128 4.02 7.39 0.61
N THR A 129 3.55 8.59 0.93
CA THR A 129 2.31 9.16 0.42
C THR A 129 2.65 10.32 -0.49
N VAL A 130 2.19 10.29 -1.74
CA VAL A 130 2.42 11.36 -2.72
C VAL A 130 1.13 11.76 -3.42
N SER A 131 1.08 13.00 -3.90
CA SER A 131 0.03 13.45 -4.81
C SER A 131 0.47 13.23 -6.26
N CYS A 132 -0.26 12.41 -6.99
CA CYS A 132 -0.04 12.14 -8.41
C CYS A 132 -0.62 13.22 -9.33
N GLY A 133 -0.95 14.39 -8.78
CA GLY A 133 -1.48 15.52 -9.52
C GLY A 133 -2.99 15.67 -9.44
N LEU A 134 -3.48 16.66 -10.18
CA LEU A 134 -4.89 16.97 -10.36
C LEU A 134 -5.23 16.81 -11.84
N CYS A 135 -6.48 16.47 -12.14
CA CYS A 135 -6.95 16.40 -13.51
C CYS A 135 -7.13 17.82 -14.06
N ALA A 136 -6.48 18.12 -15.19
CA ALA A 136 -6.67 19.39 -15.90
C ALA A 136 -8.11 19.54 -16.41
N GLU A 137 -8.72 18.42 -16.83
CA GLU A 137 -10.13 18.30 -17.19
C GLU A 137 -10.67 16.96 -16.65
N GLY A 138 -11.94 16.94 -16.26
CA GLY A 138 -12.61 15.72 -15.78
C GLY A 138 -12.45 15.46 -14.27
N THR A 139 -12.62 14.20 -13.87
CA THR A 139 -12.55 13.77 -12.46
C THR A 139 -11.51 12.68 -12.25
N CYS A 140 -10.92 12.67 -11.05
CA CYS A 140 -10.05 11.59 -10.63
C CYS A 140 -10.89 10.42 -10.12
N ASN A 141 -10.86 9.29 -10.81
CA ASN A 141 -11.62 8.11 -10.37
C ASN A 141 -10.93 7.39 -9.18
N LEU A 142 -11.59 6.39 -8.60
CA LEU A 142 -11.04 5.59 -7.48
C LEU A 142 -9.74 4.86 -7.83
N SER A 143 -9.49 4.60 -9.12
CA SER A 143 -8.24 4.03 -9.63
C SER A 143 -7.14 5.08 -9.80
N GLY A 144 -7.37 6.35 -9.44
CA GLY A 144 -6.38 7.43 -9.52
C GLY A 144 -6.02 7.79 -10.96
N VAL A 145 -6.96 7.63 -11.88
CA VAL A 145 -6.83 7.97 -13.29
C VAL A 145 -7.79 9.10 -13.62
N CYS A 146 -7.30 10.13 -14.31
CA CYS A 146 -8.14 11.17 -14.87
C CYS A 146 -9.04 10.59 -15.96
N VAL A 147 -10.35 10.68 -15.74
CA VAL A 147 -11.36 10.33 -16.72
C VAL A 147 -12.11 11.59 -17.08
N ALA A 148 -12.64 11.65 -18.30
CA ALA A 148 -13.60 12.69 -18.66
C ALA A 148 -14.72 12.68 -17.60
N ALA A 149 -15.11 13.86 -17.12
CA ALA A 149 -16.26 13.95 -16.25
C ALA A 149 -17.46 13.43 -17.06
N ASP A 150 -17.95 12.25 -16.72
CA ASP A 150 -19.14 11.73 -17.35
C ASP A 150 -20.32 12.47 -16.74
N TYR A 151 -20.70 13.56 -17.39
CA TYR A 151 -21.90 14.31 -17.05
C TYR A 151 -23.11 13.59 -17.60
N GLU A 152 -23.33 12.31 -17.25
CA GLU A 152 -24.50 11.55 -17.72
C GLU A 152 -25.81 12.30 -17.44
N TRP A 153 -25.83 13.11 -16.37
CA TRP A 153 -26.92 14.01 -16.04
C TRP A 153 -27.25 15.05 -17.12
N THR A 154 -26.30 15.46 -17.96
CA THR A 154 -26.57 16.37 -19.11
C THR A 154 -27.43 15.71 -20.18
N ARG A 155 -27.55 14.38 -20.16
CA ARG A 155 -28.39 13.61 -21.07
C ARG A 155 -29.75 13.30 -20.47
N TRP A 156 -29.98 13.57 -19.18
CA TRP A 156 -31.29 13.39 -18.56
C TRP A 156 -32.28 14.37 -19.17
N ARG A 157 -33.42 13.85 -19.65
CA ARG A 157 -34.53 14.68 -20.13
C ARG A 157 -35.33 15.17 -18.93
N VAL A 158 -34.79 16.15 -18.19
CA VAL A 158 -35.53 16.84 -17.13
C VAL A 158 -36.56 17.77 -17.82
N PRO A 159 -37.87 17.54 -17.66
CA PRO A 159 -38.86 18.47 -18.18
C PRO A 159 -38.77 19.81 -17.42
N PRO A 160 -39.09 20.92 -18.09
CA PRO A 160 -38.90 22.26 -17.54
C PRO A 160 -39.74 22.56 -16.28
N ASP A 161 -40.88 21.89 -16.06
CA ASP A 161 -41.87 22.29 -15.04
C ASP A 161 -42.33 21.18 -14.08
N ALA A 162 -41.71 20.01 -14.11
CA ALA A 162 -42.06 18.87 -13.24
C ALA A 162 -40.92 17.85 -13.29
N PRO A 163 -40.75 16.95 -12.30
CA PRO A 163 -40.04 15.72 -12.57
C PRO A 163 -40.82 15.04 -13.72
N PRO A 164 -40.13 14.43 -14.68
CA PRO A 164 -40.79 13.79 -15.82
C PRO A 164 -41.87 12.87 -15.29
N ALA A 165 -43.13 13.20 -15.62
CA ALA A 165 -44.34 12.58 -15.12
C ALA A 165 -44.09 11.10 -14.74
N SER A 166 -43.88 10.90 -13.43
CA SER A 166 -43.71 9.66 -12.67
C SER A 166 -43.54 8.37 -13.50
N ASN A 167 -42.37 8.13 -14.09
CA ASN A 167 -41.99 6.78 -14.54
C ASN A 167 -41.21 6.02 -13.45
N TYR A 168 -41.65 6.18 -12.20
CA TYR A 168 -41.11 5.46 -11.07
C TYR A 168 -41.66 4.03 -11.06
N GLN A 169 -40.76 3.05 -11.09
CA GLN A 169 -41.08 1.65 -10.92
C GLN A 169 -40.72 1.23 -9.49
N ILE A 170 -41.71 0.70 -8.77
CA ILE A 170 -41.57 0.37 -7.35
C ILE A 170 -41.53 -1.14 -7.20
N SER A 171 -40.45 -1.66 -6.60
CA SER A 171 -40.32 -3.08 -6.29
C SER A 171 -39.40 -3.28 -5.09
N GLY A 172 -39.78 -4.14 -4.14
CA GLY A 172 -38.87 -4.56 -3.05
C GLY A 172 -38.31 -3.44 -2.16
N GLY A 173 -39.00 -2.30 -2.04
CA GLY A 173 -38.50 -1.14 -1.29
C GLY A 173 -37.56 -0.23 -2.09
N VAL A 174 -37.40 -0.49 -3.38
CA VAL A 174 -36.61 0.31 -4.33
C VAL A 174 -37.54 1.06 -5.28
N VAL A 175 -37.19 2.31 -5.56
CA VAL A 175 -37.81 3.15 -6.59
C VAL A 175 -36.80 3.28 -7.74
N THR A 176 -37.12 2.73 -8.90
CA THR A 176 -36.32 2.92 -10.11
C THR A 176 -36.89 4.08 -10.92
N ASP A 177 -36.07 5.09 -11.17
CA ASP A 177 -36.41 6.19 -12.05
C ASP A 177 -36.07 5.82 -13.50
N ALA A 178 -37.09 5.62 -14.34
CA ALA A 178 -36.87 5.22 -15.73
C ALA A 178 -36.25 6.33 -16.61
N VAL A 179 -36.16 7.58 -16.13
CA VAL A 179 -35.53 8.68 -16.88
C VAL A 179 -34.04 8.77 -16.62
N THR A 180 -33.64 8.72 -15.35
CA THR A 180 -32.22 8.80 -14.96
C THR A 180 -31.54 7.42 -14.96
N GLY A 181 -32.32 6.34 -14.87
CA GLY A 181 -31.82 4.98 -14.68
C GLY A 181 -31.42 4.69 -13.23
N LEU A 182 -31.51 5.68 -12.34
CA LEU A 182 -31.09 5.57 -10.94
C LEU A 182 -32.09 4.76 -10.13
N GLN A 183 -31.57 4.07 -9.12
CA GLN A 183 -32.37 3.38 -8.13
C GLN A 183 -32.25 4.08 -6.78
N TRP A 184 -33.38 4.30 -6.14
CA TRP A 184 -33.51 5.05 -4.89
C TRP A 184 -34.10 4.16 -3.80
N GLN A 185 -33.63 4.33 -2.58
CA GLN A 185 -34.36 3.79 -1.43
C GLN A 185 -35.73 4.45 -1.36
N ARG A 186 -36.79 3.63 -1.22
CA ARG A 186 -38.17 4.12 -1.10
C ARG A 186 -38.42 4.74 0.27
N SER A 187 -38.06 4.01 1.32
CA SER A 187 -38.10 4.50 2.70
C SER A 187 -36.83 5.27 3.02
N ILE A 188 -36.93 6.24 3.91
CA ILE A 188 -35.78 6.95 4.48
C ILE A 188 -35.47 6.43 5.87
N SER A 189 -34.36 6.87 6.43
CA SER A 189 -34.07 6.65 7.84
C SER A 189 -35.11 7.31 8.74
N THR A 190 -35.24 6.81 9.97
CA THR A 190 -36.04 7.42 11.04
C THR A 190 -35.28 8.48 11.82
N GLU A 191 -34.00 8.67 11.52
CA GLU A 191 -33.07 9.59 12.19
C GLU A 191 -32.34 10.43 11.14
N GLU A 192 -31.86 11.59 11.57
CA GLU A 192 -30.96 12.46 10.82
C GLU A 192 -29.50 12.07 11.11
N TYR A 193 -28.58 12.45 10.23
CA TYR A 193 -27.17 12.06 10.35
C TYR A 193 -26.24 13.23 10.10
N LEU A 194 -25.08 13.18 10.75
CA LEU A 194 -23.88 13.89 10.32
C LEU A 194 -23.46 13.47 8.91
N TRP A 195 -22.77 14.34 8.18
CA TRP A 195 -22.50 14.13 6.76
C TRP A 195 -21.66 12.86 6.46
N GLU A 196 -20.63 12.57 7.24
CA GLU A 196 -19.83 11.35 7.07
C GLU A 196 -20.59 10.09 7.53
N ASP A 197 -21.45 10.21 8.53
CA ASP A 197 -22.32 9.11 8.99
C ASP A 197 -23.41 8.81 7.95
N ALA A 198 -23.93 9.83 7.25
CA ALA A 198 -24.86 9.68 6.14
C ALA A 198 -24.25 8.87 4.97
N LYS A 199 -22.98 9.14 4.63
CA LYS A 199 -22.25 8.33 3.62
C LYS A 199 -22.11 6.88 4.08
N SER A 200 -21.74 6.68 5.34
CA SER A 200 -21.56 5.36 5.95
C SER A 200 -22.87 4.58 6.01
N TYR A 201 -23.97 5.25 6.38
CA TYR A 201 -25.32 4.71 6.40
C TYR A 201 -25.71 4.16 5.03
N CYS A 202 -25.54 4.97 3.97
CA CYS A 202 -25.86 4.52 2.62
C CYS A 202 -24.94 3.39 2.18
N ALA A 203 -23.63 3.51 2.34
CA ALA A 203 -22.67 2.47 1.96
C ALA A 203 -22.92 1.12 2.68
N GLY A 204 -23.44 1.17 3.91
CA GLY A 204 -23.76 -0.02 4.71
C GLY A 204 -25.11 -0.66 4.40
N SER A 205 -25.97 -0.04 3.58
CA SER A 205 -27.27 -0.61 3.26
C SER A 205 -27.15 -1.85 2.38
N TRP A 206 -27.83 -2.93 2.78
CA TRP A 206 -27.90 -4.18 2.01
C TRP A 206 -29.26 -4.40 1.33
N LEU A 207 -30.09 -3.35 1.25
CA LEU A 207 -31.36 -3.43 0.53
C LEU A 207 -31.11 -3.86 -0.93
N ASP A 208 -31.84 -4.87 -1.40
CA ASP A 208 -31.72 -5.40 -2.76
C ASP A 208 -30.27 -5.70 -3.21
N GLY A 209 -29.45 -6.23 -2.31
CA GLY A 209 -28.06 -6.64 -2.60
C GLY A 209 -26.99 -5.56 -2.47
N GLY A 210 -27.34 -4.37 -1.97
CA GLY A 210 -26.37 -3.32 -1.63
C GLY A 210 -25.94 -2.44 -2.81
N GLY A 211 -24.77 -1.81 -2.69
CA GLY A 211 -24.25 -0.85 -3.68
C GLY A 211 -24.79 0.57 -3.54
N TRP A 212 -25.48 0.86 -2.44
CA TRP A 212 -26.04 2.17 -2.14
C TRP A 212 -24.96 3.18 -1.76
N ARG A 213 -25.21 4.44 -2.09
CA ARG A 213 -24.36 5.57 -1.73
C ARG A 213 -25.20 6.82 -1.48
N LEU A 214 -24.58 7.82 -0.88
CA LEU A 214 -25.17 9.15 -0.76
C LEU A 214 -25.22 9.82 -2.15
N PRO A 215 -26.37 10.37 -2.57
CA PRO A 215 -26.54 10.95 -3.89
C PRO A 215 -25.74 12.24 -4.04
N THR A 216 -25.30 12.55 -5.25
CA THR A 216 -24.79 13.90 -5.60
C THR A 216 -25.94 14.91 -5.59
N VAL A 217 -25.61 16.20 -5.57
CA VAL A 217 -26.61 17.27 -5.62
C VAL A 217 -27.50 17.20 -6.87
N VAL A 218 -26.92 16.85 -8.02
CA VAL A 218 -27.65 16.74 -9.29
C VAL A 218 -28.60 15.54 -9.27
N GLU A 219 -28.17 14.40 -8.72
CA GLU A 219 -29.03 13.23 -8.55
C GLU A 219 -30.19 13.50 -7.62
N LEU A 220 -29.94 14.06 -6.44
CA LEU A 220 -30.99 14.30 -5.47
C LEU A 220 -31.97 15.38 -5.95
N GLN A 221 -31.49 16.38 -6.68
CA GLN A 221 -32.34 17.38 -7.33
C GLN A 221 -33.22 16.76 -8.44
N SER A 222 -32.78 15.67 -9.09
CA SER A 222 -33.54 15.05 -10.18
C SER A 222 -34.88 14.44 -9.75
N ILE A 223 -35.05 14.14 -8.45
CA ILE A 223 -36.30 13.61 -7.89
C ILE A 223 -37.19 14.70 -7.28
N VAL A 224 -36.79 15.97 -7.32
CA VAL A 224 -37.60 17.10 -6.84
C VAL A 224 -38.78 17.34 -7.77
N ASP A 225 -39.96 17.54 -7.17
CA ASP A 225 -41.19 17.93 -7.86
C ASP A 225 -41.54 19.40 -7.64
N PHE A 226 -41.14 20.25 -8.60
CA PHE A 226 -41.42 21.70 -8.58
C PHE A 226 -42.91 22.05 -8.72
N GLY A 227 -43.75 21.10 -9.12
CA GLY A 227 -45.21 21.25 -9.09
C GLY A 227 -45.82 21.03 -7.70
N ARG A 228 -44.99 20.64 -6.71
CA ARG A 228 -45.40 20.33 -5.34
C ARG A 228 -44.66 21.20 -4.34
N TYR A 229 -45.23 21.26 -3.14
CA TYR A 229 -44.63 21.91 -1.98
C TYR A 229 -44.93 21.05 -0.75
N ASP A 230 -44.02 21.07 0.22
CA ASP A 230 -44.23 20.53 1.57
C ASP A 230 -44.79 19.08 1.61
N PRO A 231 -44.07 18.06 1.09
CA PRO A 231 -42.77 18.12 0.40
C PRO A 231 -42.89 18.20 -1.14
N ALA A 232 -41.91 18.84 -1.77
CA ALA A 232 -41.70 18.96 -3.22
C ALA A 232 -41.12 17.66 -3.83
N ILE A 233 -41.87 16.56 -3.71
CA ILE A 233 -41.51 15.24 -4.24
C ILE A 233 -42.78 14.40 -4.47
N ASP A 234 -42.71 13.37 -5.34
CA ASP A 234 -43.82 12.42 -5.53
C ASP A 234 -44.03 11.55 -4.26
N PRO A 235 -45.15 11.71 -3.52
CA PRO A 235 -45.39 10.98 -2.27
C PRO A 235 -45.76 9.51 -2.49
N MET A 236 -46.16 9.12 -3.71
CA MET A 236 -46.45 7.73 -4.05
C MET A 236 -45.16 6.96 -4.32
N ALA A 237 -44.16 7.60 -4.93
CA ALA A 237 -42.82 7.05 -5.09
C ALA A 237 -42.02 7.11 -3.77
N PHE A 238 -42.10 8.22 -3.05
CA PHE A 238 -41.27 8.54 -1.88
C PHE A 238 -42.13 8.88 -0.66
N PRO A 239 -42.82 7.88 -0.08
CA PRO A 239 -43.71 8.10 1.06
C PRO A 239 -42.94 8.58 2.29
N ASN A 240 -43.61 9.38 3.13
CA ASN A 240 -43.10 9.90 4.40
C ASN A 240 -41.78 10.69 4.28
N THR A 241 -41.56 11.40 3.16
CA THR A 241 -40.43 12.33 3.03
C THR A 241 -40.72 13.60 3.85
N PRO A 242 -39.90 13.95 4.85
CA PRO A 242 -40.01 15.21 5.56
C PRO A 242 -39.76 16.39 4.62
N PRO A 243 -40.45 17.52 4.83
CA PRO A 243 -40.20 18.76 4.09
C PRO A 243 -38.94 19.46 4.64
N ASP A 244 -37.82 18.75 4.63
CA ASP A 244 -36.59 19.18 5.28
C ASP A 244 -35.36 18.99 4.38
N SER A 245 -34.18 19.33 4.89
CA SER A 245 -32.90 19.22 4.21
C SER A 245 -32.40 17.79 4.18
N PHE A 246 -31.93 17.39 3.00
CA PHE A 246 -31.32 16.09 2.77
C PHE A 246 -29.88 16.24 2.30
N TRP A 247 -28.98 15.45 2.90
CA TRP A 247 -27.57 15.44 2.54
C TRP A 247 -27.33 14.96 1.10
N THR A 248 -26.36 15.59 0.45
CA THR A 248 -25.75 15.11 -0.79
C THR A 248 -24.27 14.80 -0.56
N SER A 249 -23.65 13.97 -1.40
CA SER A 249 -22.21 13.71 -1.38
C SER A 249 -21.37 14.83 -2.00
N SER A 250 -22.01 15.87 -2.54
CA SER A 250 -21.33 16.97 -3.23
C SER A 250 -20.81 18.00 -2.23
N VAL A 251 -19.49 18.18 -2.19
CA VAL A 251 -18.83 19.22 -1.39
C VAL A 251 -19.00 20.61 -2.02
N LEU A 252 -19.04 21.65 -1.17
CA LEU A 252 -18.99 23.03 -1.63
C LEU A 252 -17.54 23.43 -1.94
N VAL A 253 -17.24 23.75 -3.20
CA VAL A 253 -15.87 24.11 -3.62
C VAL A 253 -15.43 25.39 -2.91
N GLY A 254 -14.23 25.36 -2.31
CA GLY A 254 -13.66 26.48 -1.55
C GLY A 254 -14.03 26.50 -0.06
N HIS A 255 -14.91 25.57 0.36
CA HIS A 255 -15.41 25.48 1.72
C HIS A 255 -15.27 24.05 2.25
N PHE A 256 -14.17 23.78 2.98
CA PHE A 256 -13.78 22.41 3.36
C PHE A 256 -14.74 21.72 4.35
N ASN A 257 -15.64 22.47 4.99
CA ASN A 257 -16.58 21.98 6.00
C ASN A 257 -18.05 22.13 5.58
N ASP A 258 -18.31 22.41 4.30
CA ASP A 258 -19.67 22.66 3.81
C ASP A 258 -20.00 21.68 2.68
N ALA A 259 -21.25 21.24 2.64
CA ALA A 259 -21.76 20.34 1.60
C ALA A 259 -23.13 20.81 1.09
N TRP A 260 -23.44 20.45 -0.15
CA TRP A 260 -24.75 20.75 -0.74
C TRP A 260 -25.84 19.88 -0.10
N VAL A 261 -27.01 20.47 0.09
CA VAL A 261 -28.25 19.82 0.53
C VAL A 261 -29.36 20.11 -0.47
N VAL A 262 -30.36 19.23 -0.51
CA VAL A 262 -31.64 19.50 -1.19
C VAL A 262 -32.72 19.66 -0.13
N TYR A 263 -33.36 20.82 -0.09
CA TYR A 263 -34.42 21.14 0.86
C TYR A 263 -35.80 20.86 0.25
N PHE A 264 -36.46 19.81 0.73
CA PHE A 264 -37.69 19.30 0.12
C PHE A 264 -38.94 20.11 0.46
N ALA A 265 -38.95 21.09 1.37
CA ALA A 265 -40.15 21.92 1.53
C ALA A 265 -40.49 22.70 0.23
N TYR A 266 -39.44 23.20 -0.45
CA TYR A 266 -39.54 24.02 -1.66
C TYR A 266 -38.84 23.43 -2.89
N GLY A 267 -38.09 22.34 -2.73
CA GLY A 267 -37.30 21.74 -3.81
C GLY A 267 -36.03 22.53 -4.15
N THR A 268 -35.47 23.27 -3.20
CA THR A 268 -34.32 24.15 -3.42
C THR A 268 -33.00 23.45 -3.13
N VAL A 269 -32.00 23.70 -3.98
CA VAL A 269 -30.61 23.36 -3.69
C VAL A 269 -30.00 24.45 -2.82
N ALA A 270 -29.47 24.07 -1.68
CA ALA A 270 -28.78 24.95 -0.73
C ALA A 270 -27.50 24.27 -0.25
N TYR A 271 -26.79 24.90 0.68
CA TYR A 271 -25.64 24.31 1.34
C TYR A 271 -25.78 24.50 2.84
N ASP A 272 -25.20 23.58 3.60
CA ASP A 272 -25.15 23.66 5.05
C ASP A 272 -23.75 24.10 5.51
N ASN A 273 -23.71 25.00 6.50
CA ASN A 273 -22.49 25.63 7.02
C ASN A 273 -21.91 24.80 8.17
N GLY A 274 -21.57 23.55 7.88
CA GLY A 274 -21.01 22.65 8.86
C GLY A 274 -21.45 21.21 8.64
N LEU A 275 -20.48 20.32 8.42
CA LEU A 275 -20.69 18.87 8.39
C LEU A 275 -21.14 18.27 9.75
N LEU A 276 -21.44 19.11 10.73
CA LEU A 276 -21.80 18.79 12.11
C LEU A 276 -23.30 18.94 12.41
N ASP A 277 -24.07 19.49 11.48
CA ASP A 277 -25.52 19.52 11.58
C ASP A 277 -26.11 18.20 11.06
N ASP A 278 -27.17 17.74 11.71
CA ASP A 278 -27.87 16.53 11.30
C ASP A 278 -28.84 16.89 10.15
N ASN A 279 -28.81 16.11 9.07
CA ASN A 279 -29.79 16.24 7.99
C ASN A 279 -30.31 14.84 7.57
N TRP A 280 -31.44 14.82 6.87
CA TRP A 280 -32.06 13.59 6.41
C TRP A 280 -31.26 12.93 5.28
N VAL A 281 -31.47 11.63 5.07
CA VAL A 281 -30.72 10.83 4.10
C VAL A 281 -31.65 9.97 3.26
N ARG A 282 -31.42 9.96 1.95
CA ARG A 282 -31.99 9.02 0.99
C ARG A 282 -30.89 8.51 0.09
N CYS A 283 -30.68 7.20 0.06
CA CYS A 283 -29.59 6.60 -0.72
C CYS A 283 -29.99 6.34 -2.18
N VAL A 284 -28.99 6.39 -3.05
CA VAL A 284 -29.09 6.10 -4.49
C VAL A 284 -28.06 5.04 -4.91
N ARG A 285 -28.29 4.35 -6.02
CA ARG A 285 -27.28 3.56 -6.73
C ARG A 285 -27.51 3.59 -8.24
#